data_AF-A0A2M8F0N6-F1
#
_entry.id   AF-A0A2M8F0N6-F1
#
_cell.length_a   1.000
_cell.length_b   1.000
_cell.length_c   1.000
_cell.angle_alpha   90.00
_cell.angle_beta   90.00
_cell.angle_gamma   90.00
#
_symmetry.space_group_name_H-M   'P 1'
#
loop_
_entity.id
_entity.type
_entity.pdbx_description
1 polymer ?
#
loop_
_entity_poly.entity_id
_entity_poly.type
_entity_poly.pdbx_seq_one_letter_code
_entity_poly.pdbx_strand_id
1 'polypeptide(L)'
;KELATEIKANYDSYDQIIVTKKRGQPYIFMLYYLGYSPQKYQEQAELSEPDEYGFGQVETFDKFHFTFSSPHPNKKNTLYIGTPDDFEGTGISQSDVKILSSKSKEVFWIYPKSTK
;
A
#
# COMPACT_ATOMS: atom_id res chain seq x y z
N LYS A 1 3.34 -12.28 -0.38
CA LYS A 1 4.67 -12.46 0.23
C LYS A 1 5.72 -11.50 -0.36
N GLU A 2 6.02 -11.60 -1.66
CA GLU A 2 7.09 -10.80 -2.31
C GLU A 2 6.92 -9.28 -2.10
N LEU A 3 5.70 -8.77 -2.22
CA LEU A 3 5.40 -7.35 -1.98
C LEU A 3 5.77 -6.90 -0.57
N ALA A 4 5.41 -7.71 0.44
CA ALA A 4 5.74 -7.41 1.82
C ALA A 4 7.25 -7.48 2.08
N THR A 5 7.97 -8.39 1.40
CA THR A 5 9.45 -8.43 1.45
C THR A 5 10.05 -7.14 0.89
N GLU A 6 9.55 -6.65 -0.24
CA GLU A 6 10.01 -5.40 -0.85
C GLU A 6 9.82 -4.20 0.09
N ILE A 7 8.63 -4.13 0.70
CA ILE A 7 8.30 -3.08 1.67
C ILE A 7 9.19 -3.19 2.90
N LYS A 8 9.37 -4.39 3.45
CA LYS A 8 10.18 -4.63 4.66
C LYS A 8 11.63 -4.15 4.49
N ALA A 9 12.20 -4.36 3.31
CA ALA A 9 13.58 -3.95 3.01
C ALA A 9 13.77 -2.43 3.00
N ASN A 10 12.71 -1.65 2.79
CA ASN A 10 12.76 -0.20 2.63
C ASN A 10 11.80 0.54 3.57
N TYR A 11 11.30 -0.13 4.61
CA TYR A 11 10.18 0.36 5.43
C TYR A 11 10.46 1.72 6.08
N ASP A 12 11.70 1.93 6.51
CA ASP A 12 12.12 3.15 7.20
C ASP A 12 12.47 4.30 6.23
N SER A 13 12.62 4.01 4.94
CA SER A 13 12.92 5.01 3.90
C SER A 13 11.70 5.84 3.49
N TYR A 14 10.51 5.43 3.92
CA TYR A 14 9.25 6.09 3.58
C TYR A 14 8.54 6.59 4.83
N ASP A 15 7.91 7.75 4.68
CA ASP A 15 7.00 8.33 5.66
C ASP A 15 5.59 7.73 5.52
N GLN A 16 5.22 7.35 4.30
CA GLN A 16 3.90 6.78 3.98
C GLN A 16 4.02 5.67 2.94
N ILE A 17 3.13 4.69 3.06
CA ILE A 17 3.02 3.57 2.11
C ILE A 17 1.55 3.46 1.70
N ILE A 18 1.26 3.82 0.45
CA ILE A 18 -0.09 3.77 -0.12
C ILE A 18 -0.23 2.48 -0.91
N VAL A 19 -1.26 1.69 -0.57
CA VAL A 19 -1.50 0.37 -1.16
C VAL A 19 -2.94 0.26 -1.65
N THR A 20 -3.12 -0.19 -2.88
CA THR A 20 -4.44 -0.44 -3.46
C THR A 20 -5.20 -1.60 -2.79
N LYS A 21 -6.52 -1.46 -2.66
CA LYS A 21 -7.45 -2.52 -2.26
C LYS A 21 -8.02 -3.32 -3.45
N LYS A 22 -7.70 -2.97 -4.70
CA LYS A 22 -8.30 -3.60 -5.91
C LYS A 22 -8.05 -5.11 -6.04
N ARG A 23 -7.04 -5.66 -5.35
CA ARG A 23 -6.70 -7.09 -5.33
C ARG A 23 -7.03 -7.77 -3.99
N GLY A 24 -7.93 -7.20 -3.20
CA GLY A 24 -8.38 -7.72 -1.91
C GLY A 24 -8.02 -6.81 -0.74
N GLN A 25 -7.98 -7.37 0.47
CA GLN A 25 -7.60 -6.65 1.70
C GLN A 25 -6.09 -6.83 1.96
N PRO A 26 -5.20 -5.98 1.43
CA PRO A 26 -3.74 -6.14 1.57
C PRO A 26 -3.25 -6.07 3.02
N TYR A 27 -3.99 -5.41 3.92
CA TYR A 27 -3.56 -5.13 5.28
C TYR A 27 -3.17 -6.41 6.05
N ILE A 28 -3.96 -7.49 5.93
CA ILE A 28 -3.71 -8.72 6.68
C ILE A 28 -2.40 -9.39 6.23
N PHE A 29 -2.09 -9.30 4.94
CA PHE A 29 -0.83 -9.80 4.40
C PHE A 29 0.35 -8.94 4.83
N MET A 30 0.17 -7.62 4.92
CA MET A 30 1.21 -6.71 5.44
C MET A 30 1.51 -7.04 6.89
N LEU A 31 0.49 -7.14 7.76
CA LEU A 31 0.68 -7.50 9.17
C LEU A 31 1.43 -8.83 9.32
N TYR A 32 0.96 -9.87 8.61
CA TYR A 32 1.51 -11.21 8.71
C TYR A 32 2.97 -11.30 8.25
N TYR A 33 3.29 -10.80 7.05
CA TYR A 33 4.63 -10.95 6.48
C TYR A 33 5.66 -9.94 7.01
N LEU A 34 5.21 -8.78 7.49
CA LEU A 34 6.11 -7.85 8.18
C LEU A 34 6.42 -8.32 9.60
N GLY A 35 5.56 -9.16 10.19
CA GLY A 35 5.63 -9.53 11.60
C GLY A 35 5.26 -8.34 12.48
N TYR A 36 4.24 -7.59 12.08
CA TYR A 36 3.82 -6.38 12.77
C TYR A 36 3.24 -6.72 14.15
N SER A 37 3.56 -5.92 15.18
CA SER A 37 3.09 -6.17 16.54
C SER A 37 1.55 -6.09 16.61
N PRO A 38 0.86 -7.16 17.06
CA PRO A 38 -0.60 -7.14 17.21
C PRO A 38 -1.07 -6.05 18.17
N GLN A 39 -0.31 -5.80 19.25
CA GLN A 39 -0.63 -4.76 20.22
C GLN A 39 -0.60 -3.38 19.55
N LYS A 40 0.51 -3.04 18.86
CA LYS A 40 0.62 -1.75 18.16
C LYS A 40 -0.47 -1.59 17.10
N TYR A 41 -0.77 -2.66 16.37
CA TYR A 41 -1.84 -2.63 15.37
C TYR A 41 -3.19 -2.30 15.99
N GLN A 42 -3.57 -2.96 17.08
CA GLN A 42 -4.84 -2.72 17.76
C GLN A 42 -4.97 -1.28 18.30
N GLU A 43 -3.86 -0.66 18.70
CA GLU A 43 -3.85 0.72 19.23
C GLU A 43 -4.00 1.80 18.15
N GLN A 44 -3.58 1.53 16.91
CA GLN A 44 -3.45 2.55 15.86
C GLN A 44 -4.28 2.30 14.60
N ALA A 45 -4.88 1.11 14.46
CA ALA A 45 -5.61 0.77 13.24
C ALA A 45 -6.90 1.59 13.16
N GLU A 46 -7.10 2.24 12.02
CA GLU A 46 -8.34 2.95 11.74
C GLU A 46 -9.19 2.11 10.79
N LEU A 47 -10.46 1.95 11.16
CA LEU A 47 -11.47 1.26 10.36
C LEU A 47 -12.36 2.27 9.67
N SER A 48 -12.85 1.92 8.49
CA SER A 48 -13.91 2.65 7.82
C SER A 48 -15.19 2.60 8.65
N GLU A 49 -16.13 3.47 8.31
CA GLU A 49 -17.52 3.33 8.75
C GLU A 49 -18.02 1.90 8.46
N PRO A 50 -18.83 1.32 9.36
CA PRO A 50 -19.42 0.00 9.15
C PRO A 50 -20.31 -0.03 7.91
N ASP A 51 -20.25 -1.12 7.15
CA ASP A 51 -21.21 -1.39 6.08
C ASP A 51 -22.61 -1.77 6.62
N GLU A 52 -23.54 -2.09 5.71
CA GLU A 52 -24.91 -2.47 6.07
C GLU A 52 -25.00 -3.74 6.96
N TYR A 53 -23.92 -4.52 7.04
CA TYR A 53 -23.80 -5.72 7.86
C TYR A 53 -22.99 -5.49 9.15
N GLY A 54 -22.54 -4.25 9.39
CA GLY A 54 -21.76 -3.87 10.56
C GLY A 54 -20.25 -4.14 10.47
N PHE A 55 -19.72 -4.42 9.27
CA PHE A 55 -18.28 -4.65 9.09
C PHE A 55 -17.55 -3.38 8.65
N GLY A 56 -16.50 -3.02 9.39
CA GLY A 56 -15.53 -1.99 8.98
C GLY A 56 -14.36 -2.59 8.19
N GLN A 57 -13.77 -1.79 7.31
CA GLN A 57 -12.59 -2.14 6.53
C GLN A 57 -11.38 -1.39 7.08
N VAL A 58 -10.23 -2.06 7.22
CA VAL A 58 -9.00 -1.37 7.65
C VAL A 58 -8.61 -0.33 6.60
N GLU A 59 -8.48 0.93 7.02
CA GLU A 59 -8.08 2.05 6.17
C GLU A 59 -6.62 2.40 6.37
N THR A 60 -6.16 2.43 7.63
CA THR A 60 -4.79 2.79 7.97
C THR A 60 -4.26 1.96 9.14
N PHE A 61 -2.94 1.81 9.19
CA PHE A 61 -2.20 1.53 10.43
C PHE A 61 -0.74 1.96 10.21
N ASP A 62 -0.09 2.48 11.25
CA ASP A 62 1.30 2.96 11.16
C ASP A 62 1.48 3.95 9.98
N LYS A 63 2.34 3.60 9.02
CA LYS A 63 2.57 4.37 7.79
C LYS A 63 1.71 3.91 6.61
N PHE A 64 0.92 2.85 6.77
CA PHE A 64 0.12 2.26 5.69
C PHE A 64 -1.21 2.98 5.51
N HIS A 65 -1.53 3.28 4.26
CA HIS A 65 -2.84 3.76 3.82
C HIS A 65 -3.36 2.83 2.72
N PHE A 66 -4.50 2.20 2.96
CA PHE A 66 -5.08 1.22 2.05
C PHE A 66 -6.10 1.81 1.06
N THR A 67 -6.08 3.12 0.88
CA THR A 67 -6.89 3.81 -0.12
C THR A 67 -5.94 4.44 -1.11
N PHE A 68 -5.95 3.94 -2.36
CA PHE A 68 -5.04 4.46 -3.38
C PHE A 68 -5.39 5.92 -3.67
N SER A 69 -4.39 6.78 -3.55
CA SER A 69 -4.47 8.17 -3.97
C SER A 69 -3.34 8.44 -4.94
N SER A 70 -3.65 9.10 -6.05
CA SER A 70 -2.67 9.39 -7.10
C SER A 70 -1.47 10.14 -6.53
N PRO A 71 -0.24 9.86 -7.00
CA PRO A 71 0.94 10.57 -6.55
C PRO A 71 0.82 12.09 -6.79
N HIS A 72 1.06 12.87 -5.74
CA HIS A 72 0.99 14.32 -5.79
C HIS A 72 2.36 14.94 -5.46
N PRO A 73 2.79 16.01 -6.15
CA PRO A 73 4.14 16.59 -6.00
C PRO A 73 4.50 17.01 -4.58
N ASN A 74 3.51 17.42 -3.77
CA ASN A 74 3.72 17.91 -2.40
C ASN A 74 3.61 16.82 -1.30
N LYS A 75 3.55 15.53 -1.65
CA LYS A 75 3.55 14.47 -0.62
C LYS A 75 4.97 14.19 -0.12
N LYS A 76 5.04 13.77 1.15
CA LYS A 76 6.24 13.24 1.84
C LYS A 76 6.83 12.05 1.09
N ASN A 77 7.97 11.51 1.54
CA ASN A 77 8.57 10.31 0.94
C ASN A 77 7.58 9.14 0.99
N THR A 78 6.96 8.82 -0.15
CA THR A 78 5.80 7.94 -0.22
C THR A 78 6.07 6.80 -1.21
N LEU A 79 5.79 5.57 -0.77
CA LEU A 79 5.78 4.39 -1.63
C LEU A 79 4.36 4.14 -2.11
N TYR A 80 4.13 4.16 -3.43
CA TYR A 80 2.82 3.86 -4.02
C TYR A 80 2.82 2.46 -4.59
N ILE A 81 1.79 1.69 -4.27
CA ILE A 81 1.64 0.30 -4.65
C ILE A 81 0.23 0.11 -5.19
N GLY A 82 0.13 -0.06 -6.51
CA GLY A 82 -1.15 -0.09 -7.22
C GLY A 82 -1.18 -1.12 -8.35
N THR A 83 -2.34 -1.30 -8.95
CA THR A 83 -2.45 -1.95 -10.27
C THR A 83 -2.14 -0.93 -11.37
N PRO A 84 -1.86 -1.34 -12.63
CA PRO A 84 -1.68 -0.39 -13.73
C PRO A 84 -2.81 0.65 -13.82
N ASP A 85 -4.06 0.21 -13.66
CA ASP A 85 -5.25 1.06 -13.67
C ASP A 85 -5.28 2.13 -12.56
N ASP A 86 -4.55 1.94 -11.45
CA ASP A 86 -4.44 2.95 -10.39
C ASP A 86 -3.54 4.13 -10.80
N PHE A 87 -2.65 3.92 -11.77
CA PHE A 87 -1.70 4.92 -12.25
C PHE A 87 -2.18 5.62 -13.55
N GLU A 88 -3.32 5.22 -14.11
CA GLU A 88 -3.89 5.89 -15.27
C GLU A 88 -4.14 7.38 -15.00
N GLY A 89 -3.77 8.23 -15.95
CA GLY A 89 -3.91 9.69 -15.82
C GLY A 89 -2.89 10.37 -14.90
N THR A 90 -2.02 9.62 -14.20
CA THR A 90 -0.98 10.20 -13.33
C THR A 90 0.28 10.62 -14.09
N GLY A 91 0.43 10.19 -15.34
CA GLY A 91 1.65 10.36 -16.14
C GLY A 91 2.78 9.38 -15.78
N ILE A 92 2.58 8.51 -14.80
CA ILE A 92 3.52 7.45 -14.42
C ILE A 92 3.32 6.26 -15.34
N SER A 93 4.42 5.77 -15.91
CA SER A 93 4.42 4.70 -16.89
C SER A 93 5.20 3.48 -16.38
N GLN A 94 5.18 2.41 -17.16
CA GLN A 94 5.85 1.16 -16.81
C GLN A 94 7.38 1.32 -16.62
N SER A 95 8.02 2.31 -17.24
CA SER A 95 9.46 2.58 -17.05
C SER A 95 9.78 3.25 -15.72
N ASP A 96 8.78 3.86 -15.06
CA ASP A 96 8.95 4.61 -13.82
C ASP A 96 8.75 3.75 -12.57
N VAL A 97 8.28 2.51 -12.76
CA VAL A 97 7.83 1.63 -11.67
C VAL A 97 8.58 0.32 -11.67
N LYS A 98 8.75 -0.25 -10.47
CA LYS A 98 9.13 -1.64 -10.33
C LYS A 98 7.88 -2.51 -10.45
N ILE A 99 7.92 -3.45 -11.38
CA ILE A 99 6.81 -4.39 -11.60
C ILE A 99 7.04 -5.62 -10.74
N LEU A 100 6.02 -5.97 -9.96
CA LEU A 100 5.97 -7.22 -9.22
C LEU A 100 4.84 -8.09 -9.78
N SER A 101 5.20 -9.18 -10.45
CA SER A 101 4.24 -10.13 -11.01
C SER A 101 4.28 -11.46 -10.27
N SER A 102 3.14 -11.91 -9.75
CA SER A 102 2.99 -13.28 -9.28
C SER A 102 2.76 -14.22 -10.49
N LYS A 103 3.12 -15.50 -10.34
CA LYS A 103 2.85 -16.58 -11.32
C LYS A 103 1.38 -16.65 -11.78
N SER A 104 0.46 -16.05 -11.02
CA SER A 104 -0.98 -15.95 -11.24
C SER A 104 -1.47 -14.78 -12.11
N LYS A 105 -0.58 -14.04 -12.82
CA LYS A 105 -0.90 -12.83 -13.63
C LYS A 105 -1.24 -11.56 -12.83
N GLU A 106 -1.20 -11.60 -11.51
CA GLU A 106 -1.41 -10.40 -10.70
C GLU A 106 -0.16 -9.53 -10.75
N VAL A 107 -0.31 -8.31 -11.26
CA VAL A 107 0.76 -7.33 -11.46
C VAL A 107 0.54 -6.15 -10.54
N PHE A 108 1.51 -5.89 -9.67
CA PHE A 108 1.60 -4.64 -8.91
C PHE A 108 2.69 -3.75 -9.50
N TRP A 109 2.39 -2.46 -9.58
CA TRP A 109 3.34 -1.40 -9.85
C TRP A 109 3.76 -0.78 -8.52
N ILE A 110 5.06 -0.73 -8.30
CA ILE A 110 5.69 -0.16 -7.11
C ILE A 110 6.43 1.10 -7.54
N TYR A 111 5.91 2.26 -7.13
CA TYR A 111 6.43 3.58 -7.49
C TYR A 111 6.96 4.29 -6.24
N PRO A 112 8.30 4.41 -6.08
CA PRO A 112 8.88 5.21 -5.02
C PRO A 112 8.86 6.69 -5.39
N LYS A 113 8.20 7.52 -4.59
CA LYS A 113 8.28 8.99 -4.71
C LYS A 113 9.04 9.56 -3.53
N SER A 114 10.23 10.09 -3.78
CA SER A 114 10.94 10.91 -2.81
C SER A 114 10.82 12.39 -3.16
N THR A 115 10.55 13.22 -2.16
CA THR A 115 10.71 14.66 -2.26
C THR A 115 12.20 14.93 -2.04
N LYS A 116 12.92 15.33 -3.10
CA LYS A 116 14.28 15.89 -2.95
C LYS A 116 14.17 17.36 -2.56
#